data_AF-A0A2V6CEE3-F1
#
_entry.id   AF-A0A2V6CEE3-F1
#
_cell.length_a   1.000
_cell.length_b   1.000
_cell.length_c   1.000
_cell.angle_alpha   90.00
_cell.angle_beta   90.00
_cell.angle_gamma   90.00
#
_symmetry.space_group_name_H-M   'P 1'
#
loop_
_entity.id
_entity.type
_entity.pdbx_description
1 polymer ?
#
loop_
_entity_poly.entity_id
_entity_poly.type
_entity_poly.pdbx_seq_one_letter_code
_entity_poly.pdbx_strand_id
1 'polypeptide(L)'
;MKSETVKKNSRVIHLLVAASSLLPLSLTAQQINRTVLPVPEPTPPTITELDARNAKAPPRFEVKAPKGAPNVVIVLLDDIGFGQPSAFGGPCKMPTLDKLAAAGLRYNDFHTTALCSPTRTALLTGRNHHVNNAGAIMELATAFPGNTGIRPQSVAPLAEMLRLNGYSTSAFGKYHETPPREVSVSGPLDRWPTHSGFDKFYGFIGGETNQWAPAIFDGTIRVEPPHEPGYHFTVDMTNQAIAWMQAQHSLTPDKPFFVYFATGALHAPHHVPREYIDRYKGKFDQGWDALRDET
;
A
#
# COMPACT_ATOMS: atom_id res chain seq x y z
N MET A 1 -89.81 -44.71 -12.99
CA MET A 1 -88.36 -44.81 -13.28
C MET A 1 -87.67 -43.65 -12.56
N LYS A 2 -86.95 -43.95 -11.46
CA LYS A 2 -85.96 -43.14 -10.68
C LYS A 2 -86.42 -41.74 -10.19
N SER A 3 -86.60 -41.54 -8.86
CA SER A 3 -85.63 -40.98 -7.87
C SER A 3 -85.14 -39.56 -8.24
N GLU A 4 -84.93 -38.58 -7.35
CA GLU A 4 -85.11 -38.37 -5.92
C GLU A 4 -84.83 -36.86 -5.67
N THR A 5 -85.49 -36.30 -4.66
CA THR A 5 -84.95 -35.35 -3.66
C THR A 5 -84.37 -33.96 -4.07
N VAL A 6 -85.12 -32.94 -3.65
CA VAL A 6 -84.77 -31.59 -3.13
C VAL A 6 -83.30 -31.32 -2.81
N LYS A 7 -82.78 -30.15 -3.22
CA LYS A 7 -81.75 -29.39 -2.47
C LYS A 7 -81.90 -27.87 -2.61
N LYS A 8 -82.06 -27.22 -1.45
CA LYS A 8 -81.78 -25.80 -1.15
C LYS A 8 -80.35 -25.46 -1.55
N ASN A 9 -80.12 -24.28 -2.13
CA ASN A 9 -78.79 -23.66 -2.12
C ASN A 9 -78.84 -22.23 -1.55
N SER A 10 -78.08 -22.11 -0.46
CA SER A 10 -77.83 -20.94 0.37
C SER A 10 -76.83 -19.99 -0.29
N ARG A 11 -76.94 -18.71 0.07
CA ARG A 11 -76.08 -17.60 -0.33
C ARG A 11 -74.60 -17.92 -0.14
N VAL A 12 -73.81 -17.65 -1.19
CA VAL A 12 -72.35 -17.70 -1.19
C VAL A 12 -71.80 -16.48 -0.46
N ILE A 13 -71.05 -16.72 0.61
CA ILE A 13 -70.21 -15.73 1.30
C ILE A 13 -68.83 -15.82 0.65
N HIS A 14 -68.35 -14.73 0.07
CA HIS A 14 -66.96 -14.63 -0.40
C HIS A 14 -66.02 -14.49 0.80
N LEU A 15 -65.23 -15.53 1.07
CA LEU A 15 -64.08 -15.45 1.97
C LEU A 15 -62.87 -14.95 1.16
N LEU A 16 -62.45 -13.70 1.41
CA LEU A 16 -61.16 -13.18 0.96
C LEU A 16 -60.06 -13.77 1.86
N VAL A 17 -59.33 -14.75 1.35
CA VAL A 17 -58.07 -15.21 1.97
C VAL A 17 -56.96 -14.28 1.48
N ALA A 18 -56.55 -13.34 2.32
CA ALA A 18 -55.32 -12.58 2.11
C ALA A 18 -54.13 -13.52 2.31
N ALA A 19 -53.56 -14.03 1.22
CA ALA A 19 -52.29 -14.72 1.24
C ALA A 19 -51.18 -13.68 1.45
N SER A 20 -50.76 -13.51 2.70
CA SER A 20 -49.60 -12.72 3.08
C SER A 20 -48.33 -13.42 2.58
N SER A 21 -47.92 -13.15 1.34
CA SER A 21 -46.61 -13.54 0.84
C SER A 21 -45.53 -12.74 1.58
N LEU A 22 -44.96 -13.33 2.62
CA LEU A 22 -43.72 -12.86 3.23
C LEU A 22 -42.61 -13.00 2.18
N LEU A 23 -42.36 -11.94 1.42
CA LEU A 23 -41.12 -11.79 0.67
C LEU A 23 -39.97 -11.82 1.68
N PRO A 24 -38.95 -12.66 1.50
CA PRO A 24 -37.76 -12.55 2.32
C PRO A 24 -37.17 -11.16 2.04
N LEU A 25 -37.09 -10.32 3.07
CA LEU A 25 -36.21 -9.17 3.05
C LEU A 25 -34.81 -9.71 2.81
N SER A 26 -34.40 -9.73 1.55
CA SER A 26 -33.00 -9.82 1.21
C SER A 26 -32.37 -8.59 1.86
N LEU A 27 -31.56 -8.81 2.90
CA LEU A 27 -30.63 -7.80 3.38
C LEU A 27 -29.76 -7.44 2.18
N THR A 28 -30.16 -6.41 1.43
CA THR A 28 -29.25 -5.72 0.53
C THR A 28 -28.14 -5.21 1.43
N ALA A 29 -26.94 -5.80 1.30
CA ALA A 29 -25.76 -5.35 2.01
C ALA A 29 -25.70 -3.82 1.85
N GLN A 30 -25.88 -3.11 2.96
CA GLN A 30 -25.80 -1.66 2.97
C GLN A 30 -24.49 -1.29 2.26
N GLN A 31 -24.59 -0.57 1.15
CA GLN A 31 -23.41 -0.20 0.38
C GLN A 31 -22.51 0.64 1.28
N ILE A 32 -21.39 0.06 1.70
CA ILE A 32 -20.48 0.69 2.65
C ILE A 32 -20.03 2.04 2.06
N ASN A 33 -20.26 3.14 2.78
CA ASN A 33 -19.73 4.43 2.42
C ASN A 33 -18.21 4.42 2.69
N ARG A 34 -17.41 4.55 1.63
CA ARG A 34 -15.94 4.52 1.67
C ARG A 34 -15.28 5.89 1.53
N THR A 35 -16.07 6.96 1.45
CA THR A 35 -15.54 8.33 1.32
C THR A 35 -15.15 8.95 2.65
N VAL A 36 -15.61 8.35 3.76
CA VAL A 36 -15.25 8.72 5.13
C VAL A 36 -14.70 7.48 5.81
N LEU A 37 -13.46 7.57 6.32
CA LEU A 37 -12.76 6.48 6.99
C LEU A 37 -12.36 6.91 8.40
N PRO A 38 -12.29 5.99 9.38
CA PRO A 38 -12.66 4.56 9.27
C PRO A 38 -14.17 4.38 9.07
N VAL A 39 -14.57 3.25 8.46
CA VAL A 39 -15.99 2.90 8.32
C VAL A 39 -16.55 2.66 9.74
N PRO A 40 -17.65 3.35 10.14
CA PRO A 40 -18.22 3.17 11.47
C PRO A 40 -18.74 1.74 11.66
N GLU A 41 -18.53 1.19 12.86
CA GLU A 41 -19.13 -0.09 13.23
C GLU A 41 -20.66 0.04 13.29
N PRO A 42 -21.41 -1.01 12.91
CA PRO A 42 -22.86 -1.01 13.09
C PRO A 42 -23.20 -0.95 14.58
N THR A 43 -24.26 -0.22 14.92
CA THR A 43 -24.76 -0.17 16.30
C THR A 43 -25.14 -1.57 16.77
N PRO A 44 -24.57 -2.07 17.89
CA PRO A 44 -24.96 -3.37 18.43
C PRO A 44 -26.45 -3.39 18.80
N PRO A 45 -27.17 -4.50 18.56
CA PRO A 45 -28.54 -4.63 19.03
C PRO A 45 -28.60 -4.62 20.55
N THR A 46 -29.73 -4.19 21.11
CA THR A 46 -29.95 -4.23 22.57
C THR A 46 -29.84 -5.66 23.09
N ILE A 47 -28.98 -5.86 24.10
CA ILE A 47 -28.80 -7.17 24.74
C ILE A 47 -29.95 -7.41 25.71
N THR A 48 -30.72 -8.48 25.48
CA THR A 48 -31.80 -8.91 26.37
C THR A 48 -31.43 -10.13 27.21
N GLU A 49 -30.32 -10.78 26.91
CA GLU A 49 -29.80 -11.91 27.68
C GLU A 49 -29.01 -11.40 28.89
N LEU A 50 -29.42 -11.81 30.09
CA LEU A 50 -28.82 -11.37 31.36
C LEU A 50 -27.80 -12.37 31.89
N ASP A 51 -27.86 -13.63 31.45
CA ASP A 51 -26.88 -14.66 31.80
C ASP A 51 -25.74 -14.67 30.77
N ALA A 52 -24.57 -14.22 31.18
CA ALA A 52 -23.38 -14.18 30.34
C ALA A 52 -23.01 -15.56 29.73
N ARG A 53 -23.44 -16.67 30.33
CA ARG A 53 -23.21 -18.02 29.81
C ARG A 53 -24.05 -18.34 28.58
N ASN A 54 -25.17 -17.63 28.40
CA ASN A 54 -26.08 -17.77 27.27
C ASN A 54 -25.83 -16.71 26.18
N ALA A 55 -24.94 -15.75 26.44
CA ALA A 55 -24.63 -14.68 25.50
C ALA A 55 -23.98 -15.24 24.21
N LYS A 56 -24.50 -14.80 23.06
CA LYS A 56 -23.92 -15.10 21.75
C LYS A 56 -23.09 -13.92 21.27
N ALA A 57 -21.85 -14.17 20.84
CA ALA A 57 -21.02 -13.14 20.24
C ALA A 57 -21.69 -12.61 18.95
N PRO A 58 -21.75 -11.28 18.76
CA PRO A 58 -22.23 -10.72 17.50
C PRO A 58 -21.29 -11.10 16.36
N PRO A 59 -21.76 -11.08 15.10
CA PRO A 59 -20.87 -11.21 13.94
C PRO A 59 -19.76 -10.17 14.02
N ARG A 60 -18.52 -10.58 13.73
CA ARG A 60 -17.39 -9.66 13.67
C ARG A 60 -17.63 -8.66 12.54
N PHE A 61 -17.60 -7.37 12.87
CA PHE A 61 -17.57 -6.33 11.84
C PHE A 61 -16.20 -6.35 11.15
N GLU A 62 -16.22 -6.44 9.82
CA GLU A 62 -15.02 -6.47 9.00
C GLU A 62 -15.23 -5.63 7.73
N VAL A 63 -14.32 -4.69 7.49
CA VAL A 63 -14.26 -3.96 6.23
C VAL A 63 -13.40 -4.77 5.25
N LYS A 64 -14.06 -5.39 4.26
CA LYS A 64 -13.38 -6.09 3.17
C LYS A 64 -13.14 -5.14 1.99
N ALA A 65 -12.12 -5.40 1.19
CA ALA A 65 -11.92 -4.69 -0.07
C ALA A 65 -13.11 -4.95 -1.03
N PRO A 66 -13.41 -4.03 -1.97
CA PRO A 66 -14.40 -4.27 -3.01
C PRO A 66 -14.09 -5.55 -3.80
N LYS A 67 -15.13 -6.24 -4.27
CA LYS A 67 -14.96 -7.44 -5.10
C LYS A 67 -14.15 -7.08 -6.36
N GLY A 68 -13.09 -7.84 -6.63
CA GLY A 68 -12.20 -7.61 -7.78
C GLY A 68 -11.21 -6.46 -7.59
N ALA A 69 -11.07 -5.93 -6.37
CA ALA A 69 -10.01 -4.99 -6.05
C ALA A 69 -8.62 -5.59 -6.40
N PRO A 70 -7.78 -4.86 -7.16
CA PRO A 70 -6.50 -5.38 -7.59
C PRO A 70 -5.46 -5.34 -6.46
N ASN A 71 -4.43 -6.16 -6.58
CA ASN A 71 -3.19 -5.90 -5.86
C ASN A 71 -2.50 -4.68 -6.47
N VAL A 72 -1.86 -3.86 -5.64
CA VAL A 72 -1.14 -2.66 -6.06
C VAL A 72 0.32 -2.78 -5.63
N VAL A 73 1.23 -2.66 -6.58
CA VAL A 73 2.68 -2.62 -6.30
C VAL A 73 3.25 -1.34 -6.89
N ILE A 74 3.83 -0.51 -6.04
CA ILE A 74 4.61 0.66 -6.45
C ILE A 74 6.08 0.31 -6.31
N VAL A 75 6.81 0.30 -7.41
CA VAL A 75 8.27 0.18 -7.42
C VAL A 75 8.84 1.59 -7.63
N LEU A 76 9.50 2.14 -6.61
CA LEU A 76 10.15 3.44 -6.66
C LEU A 76 11.67 3.27 -6.66
N LEU A 77 12.32 3.73 -7.73
CA LEU A 77 13.78 3.75 -7.86
C LEU A 77 14.30 5.13 -7.44
N ASP A 78 15.37 5.16 -6.65
CA ASP A 78 15.94 6.39 -6.09
C ASP A 78 17.01 6.95 -7.04
N ASP A 79 16.91 8.24 -7.39
CA ASP A 79 17.88 8.98 -8.21
C ASP A 79 18.17 8.42 -9.62
N ILE A 80 17.24 7.64 -10.19
CA ILE A 80 17.38 7.19 -11.57
C ILE A 80 17.08 8.32 -12.57
N GLY A 81 17.98 8.53 -13.52
CA GLY A 81 17.82 9.51 -14.60
C GLY A 81 16.91 8.99 -15.71
N PHE A 82 16.07 9.87 -16.30
CA PHE A 82 15.12 9.50 -17.36
C PHE A 82 15.77 8.75 -18.54
N GLY A 83 16.94 9.21 -19.00
CA GLY A 83 17.68 8.62 -20.12
C GLY A 83 18.60 7.46 -19.76
N GLN A 84 18.55 6.93 -18.53
CA GLN A 84 19.42 5.80 -18.13
C GLN A 84 18.83 4.43 -18.52
N PRO A 85 17.54 4.12 -18.28
CA PRO A 85 16.97 2.80 -18.58
C PRO A 85 16.79 2.52 -20.06
N SER A 86 17.06 1.29 -20.49
CA SER A 86 16.76 0.82 -21.86
C SER A 86 15.31 0.98 -22.28
N ALA A 87 14.36 0.91 -21.34
CA ALA A 87 12.93 1.11 -21.60
C ALA A 87 12.58 2.52 -22.12
N PHE A 88 13.47 3.49 -21.87
CA PHE A 88 13.39 4.89 -22.30
C PHE A 88 14.52 5.27 -23.27
N GLY A 89 15.19 4.28 -23.90
CA GLY A 89 16.26 4.51 -24.88
C GLY A 89 17.68 4.52 -24.29
N GLY A 90 17.79 4.44 -22.97
CA GLY A 90 19.08 4.55 -22.29
C GLY A 90 20.02 3.35 -22.42
N PRO A 91 21.29 3.53 -22.04
CA PRO A 91 22.33 2.51 -22.19
C PRO A 91 22.25 1.39 -21.14
N CYS A 92 21.59 1.62 -20.00
CA CYS A 92 21.50 0.64 -18.92
C CYS A 92 20.42 -0.40 -19.25
N LYS A 93 20.85 -1.65 -19.49
CA LYS A 93 19.96 -2.76 -19.83
C LYS A 93 19.12 -3.18 -18.63
N MET A 94 17.80 -3.02 -18.75
CA MET A 94 16.81 -3.36 -17.72
C MET A 94 15.72 -4.28 -18.29
N PRO A 95 16.03 -5.54 -18.61
CA PRO A 95 15.12 -6.42 -19.37
C PRO A 95 13.77 -6.67 -18.68
N THR A 96 13.72 -6.64 -17.35
CA THR A 96 12.44 -6.73 -16.61
C THR A 96 11.59 -5.48 -16.81
N LEU A 97 12.21 -4.29 -16.77
CA LEU A 97 11.51 -3.04 -17.02
C LEU A 97 11.10 -2.91 -18.49
N ASP A 98 11.94 -3.38 -19.43
CA ASP A 98 11.61 -3.43 -20.85
C ASP A 98 10.34 -4.24 -21.10
N LYS A 99 10.20 -5.41 -20.45
CA LYS A 99 8.98 -6.24 -20.53
C LYS A 99 7.76 -5.52 -19.97
N LEU A 100 7.89 -4.87 -18.80
CA LEU A 100 6.80 -4.11 -18.20
C LEU A 100 6.37 -2.94 -19.10
N ALA A 101 7.33 -2.23 -19.68
CA ALA A 101 7.10 -1.13 -20.60
C ALA A 101 6.42 -1.58 -21.91
N ALA A 102 6.81 -2.74 -22.45
CA ALA A 102 6.22 -3.30 -23.66
C ALA A 102 4.80 -3.82 -23.46
N ALA A 103 4.48 -4.33 -22.26
CA ALA A 103 3.15 -4.84 -21.91
C ALA A 103 2.24 -3.80 -21.23
N GLY A 104 2.73 -2.57 -21.02
CA GLY A 104 2.07 -1.54 -20.24
C GLY A 104 2.09 -0.17 -20.90
N LEU A 105 2.02 0.87 -20.06
CA LEU A 105 2.09 2.26 -20.48
C LEU A 105 3.41 2.88 -20.03
N ARG A 106 3.98 3.71 -20.91
CA ARG A 106 5.12 4.57 -20.59
C ARG A 106 4.67 6.03 -20.59
N TYR A 107 5.19 6.79 -19.64
CA TYR A 107 4.92 8.21 -19.52
C TYR A 107 6.23 8.98 -19.76
N ASN A 108 6.21 9.91 -20.71
CA ASN A 108 7.30 10.86 -20.98
C ASN A 108 7.01 12.26 -20.43
N ASP A 109 5.87 12.43 -19.77
CA ASP A 109 5.41 13.68 -19.13
C ASP A 109 4.93 13.40 -17.69
N PHE A 110 5.68 12.59 -16.96
CA PHE A 110 5.46 12.27 -15.56
C PHE A 110 6.43 13.06 -14.69
N HIS A 111 5.89 13.74 -13.67
CA HIS A 111 6.68 14.64 -12.83
C HIS A 111 6.72 14.18 -11.38
N THR A 112 7.92 14.11 -10.84
CA THR A 112 8.18 14.09 -9.40
C THR A 112 8.51 15.50 -8.92
N THR A 113 8.77 15.65 -7.62
CA THR A 113 9.46 16.86 -7.15
C THR A 113 10.96 16.74 -7.40
N ALA A 114 11.72 17.80 -7.09
CA ALA A 114 13.17 17.82 -7.27
C ALA A 114 13.97 17.00 -6.23
N LEU A 115 13.33 16.50 -5.16
CA LEU A 115 14.00 15.82 -4.04
C LEU A 115 13.23 14.58 -3.57
N CYS A 116 13.94 13.69 -2.87
CA CYS A 116 13.42 12.40 -2.44
C CYS A 116 12.26 12.49 -1.43
N SER A 117 12.45 13.06 -0.22
CA SER A 117 11.35 13.16 0.77
C SER A 117 10.12 13.92 0.23
N PRO A 118 10.28 15.06 -0.46
CA PRO A 118 9.15 15.76 -1.06
C PRO A 118 8.36 14.91 -2.07
N THR A 119 9.04 14.15 -2.93
CA THR A 119 8.39 13.22 -3.86
C THR A 119 7.65 12.10 -3.14
N ARG A 120 8.26 11.50 -2.11
CA ARG A 120 7.70 10.36 -1.37
C ARG A 120 6.44 10.76 -0.61
N THR A 121 6.48 11.88 0.10
CA THR A 121 5.30 12.40 0.80
C THR A 121 4.18 12.76 -0.18
N ALA A 122 4.49 13.35 -1.33
CA ALA A 122 3.49 13.65 -2.35
C ALA A 122 2.87 12.38 -2.94
N LEU A 123 3.69 11.37 -3.27
CA LEU A 123 3.26 10.08 -3.79
C LEU A 123 2.33 9.34 -2.80
N LEU A 124 2.72 9.30 -1.53
CA LEU A 124 2.02 8.54 -0.49
C LEU A 124 0.86 9.30 0.17
N THR A 125 0.52 10.50 -0.32
CA THR A 125 -0.64 11.27 0.18
C THR A 125 -1.51 11.86 -0.92
N GLY A 126 -1.01 11.96 -2.16
CA GLY A 126 -1.67 12.66 -3.26
C GLY A 126 -1.74 14.19 -3.04
N ARG A 127 -0.93 14.75 -2.13
CA ARG A 127 -0.90 16.19 -1.83
C ARG A 127 0.44 16.81 -2.20
N ASN A 128 0.44 18.11 -2.48
CA ASN A 128 1.68 18.86 -2.68
C ASN A 128 2.59 18.71 -1.46
N HIS A 129 3.89 18.54 -1.68
CA HIS A 129 4.87 18.31 -0.63
C HIS A 129 4.97 19.44 0.42
N HIS A 130 4.64 20.69 0.07
CA HIS A 130 4.56 21.79 1.04
C HIS A 130 3.36 21.62 1.99
N VAL A 131 2.22 21.10 1.49
CA VAL A 131 1.06 20.77 2.35
C VAL A 131 1.41 19.64 3.33
N ASN A 132 2.31 18.74 2.91
CA ASN A 132 2.88 17.69 3.75
C ASN A 132 3.98 18.18 4.72
N ASN A 133 4.31 19.47 4.72
CA ASN A 133 5.45 20.05 5.44
C ASN A 133 6.82 19.46 5.03
N ALA A 134 6.95 18.98 3.79
CA ALA A 134 8.17 18.46 3.21
C ALA A 134 8.65 19.39 2.08
N GLY A 135 8.97 20.65 2.39
CA GLY A 135 9.50 21.62 1.43
C GLY A 135 10.90 21.26 0.92
N ALA A 136 11.68 20.57 1.74
CA ALA A 136 13.00 20.01 1.45
C ALA A 136 13.07 18.56 1.96
N ILE A 137 14.26 17.96 1.90
CA ILE A 137 14.52 16.66 2.54
C ILE A 137 14.28 16.73 4.06
N MET A 138 13.91 15.61 4.67
CA MET A 138 13.57 15.52 6.09
C MET A 138 14.69 15.99 7.03
N GLU A 139 15.94 15.88 6.59
CA GLU A 139 17.15 16.35 7.27
C GLU A 139 17.26 17.88 7.32
N LEU A 140 16.57 18.59 6.42
CA LEU A 140 16.53 20.05 6.35
C LEU A 140 15.18 20.62 6.81
N ALA A 141 14.44 19.85 7.61
CA ALA A 141 13.23 20.32 8.24
C ALA A 141 13.53 21.51 9.18
N THR A 142 12.60 22.47 9.22
CA THR A 142 12.70 23.72 9.98
C THR A 142 11.49 23.89 10.91
N ALA A 143 11.36 25.03 11.59
CA ALA A 143 10.14 25.37 12.33
C ALA A 143 9.07 26.05 11.45
N PHE A 144 9.38 26.38 10.19
CA PHE A 144 8.46 27.12 9.33
C PHE A 144 7.40 26.20 8.69
N PRO A 145 6.12 26.63 8.66
CA PRO A 145 5.07 25.94 7.93
C PRO A 145 5.47 25.71 6.47
N GLY A 146 5.16 24.53 5.95
CA GLY A 146 5.58 24.10 4.62
C GLY A 146 6.86 23.27 4.62
N ASN A 147 7.66 23.30 5.70
CA ASN A 147 8.91 22.54 5.78
C ASN A 147 9.24 22.05 7.20
N THR A 148 8.24 21.69 8.01
CA THR A 148 8.47 21.20 9.39
C THR A 148 8.90 19.73 9.50
N GLY A 149 8.81 18.97 8.41
CA GLY A 149 8.96 17.51 8.39
C GLY A 149 7.79 16.78 9.05
N ILE A 150 6.71 17.48 9.44
CA ILE A 150 5.57 16.89 10.14
C ILE A 150 4.34 16.96 9.27
N ARG A 151 3.94 15.82 8.70
CA ARG A 151 2.69 15.69 7.96
C ARG A 151 1.50 16.08 8.85
N PRO A 152 0.66 17.06 8.45
CA PRO A 152 -0.52 17.44 9.21
C PRO A 152 -1.54 16.30 9.32
N GLN A 153 -2.29 16.26 10.42
CA GLN A 153 -3.38 15.28 10.63
C GLN A 153 -4.53 15.42 9.62
N SER A 154 -4.62 16.58 8.94
CA SER A 154 -5.57 16.79 7.84
C SER A 154 -5.17 16.10 6.53
N VAL A 155 -3.98 15.46 6.49
CA VAL A 155 -3.47 14.74 5.32
C VAL A 155 -3.36 13.26 5.66
N ALA A 156 -4.28 12.46 5.12
CA ALA A 156 -4.30 11.02 5.30
C ALA A 156 -3.25 10.31 4.41
N PRO A 157 -2.45 9.38 4.96
CA PRO A 157 -1.57 8.52 4.18
C PRO A 157 -2.34 7.54 3.29
N LEU A 158 -1.82 7.30 2.08
CA LEU A 158 -2.36 6.34 1.11
C LEU A 158 -2.46 4.93 1.69
N ALA A 159 -1.41 4.48 2.38
CA ALA A 159 -1.39 3.17 3.01
C ALA A 159 -2.51 3.03 4.05
N GLU A 160 -2.75 4.07 4.86
CA GLU A 160 -3.83 4.04 5.86
C GLU A 160 -5.20 3.97 5.19
N MET A 161 -5.43 4.78 4.15
CA MET A 161 -6.68 4.74 3.39
C MET A 161 -6.95 3.35 2.77
N LEU A 162 -5.92 2.69 2.23
CA LEU A 162 -6.02 1.34 1.67
C LEU A 162 -6.27 0.29 2.77
N ARG A 163 -5.53 0.37 3.89
CA ARG A 163 -5.69 -0.52 5.04
C ARG A 163 -7.10 -0.45 5.62
N LEU A 164 -7.62 0.76 5.84
CA LEU A 164 -8.98 1.01 6.32
C LEU A 164 -10.06 0.59 5.30
N ASN A 165 -9.69 0.34 4.05
CA ASN A 165 -10.57 -0.22 3.02
C ASN A 165 -10.41 -1.73 2.81
N GLY A 166 -9.64 -2.41 3.65
CA GLY A 166 -9.53 -3.87 3.65
C GLY A 166 -8.32 -4.43 2.87
N TYR A 167 -7.33 -3.60 2.52
CA TYR A 167 -6.05 -4.09 1.99
C TYR A 167 -5.12 -4.55 3.12
N SER A 168 -4.22 -5.48 2.81
CA SER A 168 -2.99 -5.66 3.58
C SER A 168 -1.92 -4.73 3.03
N THR A 169 -1.23 -3.97 3.88
CA THR A 169 -0.29 -2.94 3.41
C THR A 169 1.14 -3.23 3.86
N SER A 170 2.11 -3.06 2.98
CA SER A 170 3.52 -3.27 3.30
C SER A 170 4.43 -2.28 2.58
N ALA A 171 5.54 -1.95 3.24
CA ALA A 171 6.60 -1.10 2.71
C ALA A 171 7.97 -1.79 2.86
N PHE A 172 8.77 -1.75 1.80
CA PHE A 172 10.11 -2.32 1.77
C PHE A 172 11.11 -1.29 1.25
N GLY A 173 12.22 -1.10 1.98
CA GLY A 173 13.34 -0.23 1.60
C GLY A 173 13.29 1.19 2.18
N LYS A 174 13.60 2.20 1.36
CA LYS A 174 13.72 3.61 1.79
C LYS A 174 12.36 4.22 2.07
N TYR A 175 12.16 4.70 3.30
CA TYR A 175 10.94 5.43 3.66
C TYR A 175 11.08 6.95 3.49
N HIS A 176 11.99 7.57 4.25
CA HIS A 176 12.36 8.99 4.13
C HIS A 176 11.23 10.01 4.27
N GLU A 177 10.21 9.69 5.07
CA GLU A 177 9.13 10.61 5.47
C GLU A 177 9.16 10.98 6.97
N THR A 178 10.10 10.42 7.74
CA THR A 178 10.26 10.71 9.17
C THR A 178 11.44 11.66 9.37
N PRO A 179 11.26 12.80 10.06
CA PRO A 179 12.37 13.71 10.35
C PRO A 179 13.39 13.04 11.28
N PRO A 180 14.71 13.22 11.07
CA PRO A 180 15.75 12.53 11.84
C PRO A 180 15.59 12.63 13.35
N ARG A 181 15.10 13.77 13.85
CA ARG A 181 14.85 14.03 15.28
C ARG A 181 13.80 13.09 15.91
N GLU A 182 13.04 12.35 15.10
CA GLU A 182 12.01 11.40 15.55
C GLU A 182 12.37 9.94 15.21
N VAL A 183 13.55 9.72 14.61
CA VAL A 183 14.09 8.38 14.38
C VAL A 183 14.73 7.87 15.66
N SER A 184 13.88 7.60 16.66
CA SER A 184 14.27 7.17 17.99
C SER A 184 13.21 6.23 18.58
N VAL A 185 13.67 5.33 19.45
CA VAL A 185 12.78 4.45 20.25
C VAL A 185 11.85 5.25 21.18
N SER A 186 12.22 6.48 21.53
CA SER A 186 11.38 7.37 22.33
C SER A 186 10.20 7.96 21.53
N GLY A 187 10.19 7.78 20.21
CA GLY A 187 9.19 8.36 19.33
C GLY A 187 9.28 9.89 19.23
N PRO A 188 8.20 10.57 18.82
CA PRO A 188 6.89 10.00 18.43
C PRO A 188 6.97 9.04 17.24
N LEU A 189 6.17 7.97 17.28
CA LEU A 189 6.19 6.92 16.25
C LEU A 189 5.15 7.12 15.14
N ASP A 190 4.24 8.09 15.24
CA ASP A 190 3.09 8.25 14.34
C ASP A 190 3.46 8.43 12.86
N ARG A 191 4.69 8.89 12.59
CA ARG A 191 5.20 9.08 11.22
C ARG A 191 5.99 7.90 10.71
N TRP A 192 6.31 6.93 11.55
CA TRP A 192 6.94 5.68 11.12
C TRP A 192 6.01 4.91 10.19
N PRO A 193 6.54 4.11 9.26
CA PRO A 193 5.75 3.38 8.28
C PRO A 193 4.58 2.59 8.91
N THR A 194 4.87 1.87 10.01
CA THR A 194 3.90 1.01 10.68
C THR A 194 2.77 1.75 11.38
N HIS A 195 2.97 3.02 11.70
CA HIS A 195 1.95 3.89 12.30
C HIS A 195 1.39 4.88 11.28
N SER A 196 1.91 4.86 10.05
CA SER A 196 1.45 5.66 8.91
C SER A 196 0.68 4.81 7.88
N GLY A 197 0.12 3.68 8.34
CA GLY A 197 -0.82 2.86 7.58
C GLY A 197 -0.25 1.60 6.94
N PHE A 198 1.05 1.32 7.06
CA PHE A 198 1.63 0.04 6.63
C PHE A 198 1.52 -1.02 7.73
N ASP A 199 0.97 -2.20 7.44
CA ASP A 199 0.95 -3.31 8.40
C ASP A 199 2.36 -3.92 8.59
N LYS A 200 3.20 -3.89 7.53
CA LYS A 200 4.59 -4.37 7.54
C LYS A 200 5.55 -3.29 7.04
N PHE A 201 6.69 -3.16 7.69
CA PHE A 201 7.84 -2.42 7.19
C PHE A 201 9.12 -3.22 7.34
N TYR A 202 9.95 -3.21 6.30
CA TYR A 202 11.32 -3.69 6.38
C TYR A 202 12.22 -2.80 5.53
N GLY A 203 13.03 -1.96 6.17
CA GLY A 203 13.59 -0.83 5.46
C GLY A 203 14.52 0.05 6.28
N PHE A 204 14.88 1.20 5.72
CA PHE A 204 15.58 2.25 6.46
C PHE A 204 14.80 3.56 6.39
N ILE A 205 14.94 4.36 7.45
CA ILE A 205 14.14 5.58 7.61
C ILE A 205 14.81 6.81 6.97
N GLY A 206 16.14 6.91 7.04
CA GLY A 206 16.90 8.07 6.55
C GLY A 206 16.92 8.23 5.03
N GLY A 207 17.55 9.32 4.56
CA GLY A 207 17.69 9.61 3.13
C GLY A 207 18.61 8.68 2.36
N GLU A 208 19.58 8.06 3.00
CA GLU A 208 20.52 7.15 2.35
C GLU A 208 20.99 6.07 3.32
N THR A 209 21.58 5.00 2.79
CA THR A 209 22.16 3.96 3.62
C THR A 209 23.27 3.20 2.89
N ASN A 210 24.19 2.61 3.64
CA ASN A 210 25.19 1.71 3.10
C ASN A 210 24.52 0.41 2.64
N GLN A 211 24.51 0.10 1.34
CA GLN A 211 23.83 -1.10 0.84
C GLN A 211 24.45 -2.44 1.27
N TRP A 212 25.69 -2.43 1.79
CA TRP A 212 26.39 -3.60 2.33
C TRP A 212 26.22 -3.78 3.83
N ALA A 213 26.03 -2.67 4.56
CA ALA A 213 25.83 -2.65 6.00
C ALA A 213 24.74 -1.62 6.36
N PRO A 214 23.49 -1.85 5.89
CA PRO A 214 22.43 -0.87 5.96
C PRO A 214 21.89 -0.72 7.36
N ALA A 215 21.28 0.43 7.56
CA ALA A 215 20.59 0.75 8.78
C ALA A 215 19.13 0.29 8.74
N ILE A 216 18.87 -1.01 8.96
CA ILE A 216 17.53 -1.61 8.81
C ILE A 216 16.67 -1.52 10.07
N PHE A 217 15.37 -1.31 9.86
CA PHE A 217 14.30 -1.49 10.83
C PHE A 217 13.28 -2.49 10.28
N ASP A 218 12.84 -3.41 11.14
CA ASP A 218 11.63 -4.21 10.94
C ASP A 218 10.53 -3.63 11.83
N GLY A 219 9.56 -2.98 11.19
CA GLY A 219 8.61 -2.11 11.88
C GLY A 219 9.31 -0.94 12.57
N THR A 220 9.33 -0.95 13.90
CA THR A 220 10.00 0.07 14.74
C THR A 220 11.26 -0.48 15.41
N ILE A 221 11.58 -1.75 15.19
CA ILE A 221 12.69 -2.44 15.84
C ILE A 221 13.89 -2.41 14.91
N ARG A 222 15.03 -2.02 15.46
CA ARG A 222 16.31 -2.09 14.76
C ARG A 222 16.70 -3.56 14.53
N VAL A 223 17.06 -3.91 13.31
CA VAL A 223 17.56 -5.25 12.98
C VAL A 223 18.91 -5.15 12.31
N GLU A 224 19.79 -6.09 12.65
CA GLU A 224 21.11 -6.18 12.04
C GLU A 224 21.03 -6.97 10.73
N PRO A 225 21.65 -6.48 9.64
CA PRO A 225 21.73 -7.24 8.41
C PRO A 225 22.57 -8.51 8.60
N PRO A 226 22.31 -9.58 7.82
CA PRO A 226 23.21 -10.73 7.73
C PRO A 226 24.63 -10.30 7.35
N HIS A 227 25.64 -10.89 8.00
CA HIS A 227 27.06 -10.62 7.73
C HIS A 227 27.65 -11.57 6.68
N GLU A 228 26.83 -12.02 5.74
CA GLU A 228 27.22 -13.03 4.75
C GLU A 228 27.98 -12.41 3.57
N PRO A 229 29.02 -13.08 3.02
CA PRO A 229 29.68 -12.64 1.81
C PRO A 229 28.68 -12.46 0.66
N GLY A 230 28.69 -11.29 0.03
CA GLY A 230 27.79 -10.98 -1.09
C GLY A 230 26.40 -10.49 -0.69
N TYR A 231 26.14 -10.28 0.62
CA TYR A 231 24.95 -9.58 1.08
C TYR A 231 24.78 -8.24 0.34
N HIS A 232 23.57 -7.90 -0.07
CA HIS A 232 23.24 -6.57 -0.58
C HIS A 232 21.80 -6.24 -0.21
N PHE A 233 21.56 -5.04 0.33
CA PHE A 233 20.26 -4.68 0.89
C PHE A 233 19.10 -4.79 -0.11
N THR A 234 19.32 -4.43 -1.38
CA THR A 234 18.28 -4.57 -2.42
C THR A 234 17.85 -6.03 -2.61
N VAL A 235 18.77 -7.00 -2.50
CA VAL A 235 18.44 -8.43 -2.61
C VAL A 235 17.64 -8.88 -1.39
N ASP A 236 18.09 -8.50 -0.20
CA ASP A 236 17.42 -8.83 1.05
C ASP A 236 15.99 -8.29 1.11
N MET A 237 15.79 -6.97 0.92
CA MET A 237 14.44 -6.39 0.94
C MET A 237 13.54 -6.97 -0.17
N THR A 238 14.10 -7.41 -1.30
CA THR A 238 13.34 -8.12 -2.35
C THR A 238 12.85 -9.48 -1.85
N ASN A 239 13.72 -10.26 -1.22
CA ASN A 239 13.36 -11.55 -0.65
C ASN A 239 12.29 -11.40 0.45
N GLN A 240 12.42 -10.39 1.32
CA GLN A 240 11.42 -10.07 2.34
C GLN A 240 10.06 -9.69 1.72
N ALA A 241 10.05 -8.88 0.66
CA ALA A 241 8.84 -8.50 -0.05
C ALA A 241 8.15 -9.71 -0.69
N ILE A 242 8.91 -10.57 -1.38
CA ILE A 242 8.39 -11.79 -2.00
C ILE A 242 7.81 -12.74 -0.95
N ALA A 243 8.56 -13.00 0.14
CA ALA A 243 8.12 -13.86 1.22
C ALA A 243 6.83 -13.34 1.87
N TRP A 244 6.74 -12.03 2.12
CA TRP A 244 5.53 -11.42 2.67
C TRP A 244 4.32 -11.55 1.73
N MET A 245 4.50 -11.27 0.43
CA MET A 245 3.42 -11.41 -0.57
C MET A 245 2.94 -12.86 -0.69
N GLN A 246 3.87 -13.83 -0.70
CA GLN A 246 3.53 -15.26 -0.73
C GLN A 246 2.74 -15.69 0.51
N ALA A 247 3.18 -15.25 1.69
CA ALA A 247 2.49 -15.55 2.94
C ALA A 247 1.09 -14.91 3.00
N GLN A 248 0.98 -13.63 2.61
CA GLN A 248 -0.30 -12.92 2.60
C GLN A 248 -1.30 -13.59 1.64
N HIS A 249 -0.86 -13.94 0.43
CA HIS A 249 -1.70 -14.63 -0.54
C HIS A 249 -2.12 -16.02 -0.07
N SER A 250 -1.21 -16.77 0.57
CA SER A 250 -1.50 -18.12 1.09
C SER A 250 -2.52 -18.11 2.23
N LEU A 251 -2.46 -17.10 3.11
CA LEU A 251 -3.35 -17.00 4.27
C LEU A 251 -4.68 -16.33 3.94
N THR A 252 -4.68 -15.37 3.01
CA THR A 252 -5.84 -14.53 2.69
C THR A 252 -5.93 -14.24 1.18
N PRO A 253 -6.16 -15.26 0.33
CA PRO A 253 -6.10 -15.11 -1.13
C PRO A 253 -7.10 -14.12 -1.71
N ASP A 254 -8.25 -13.94 -1.05
CA ASP A 254 -9.30 -12.99 -1.45
C ASP A 254 -9.07 -11.55 -0.94
N LYS A 255 -8.04 -11.33 -0.10
CA LYS A 255 -7.69 -10.00 0.41
C LYS A 255 -6.58 -9.41 -0.45
N PRO A 256 -6.77 -8.24 -1.08
CA PRO A 256 -5.73 -7.62 -1.88
C PRO A 256 -4.62 -7.04 -1.01
N PHE A 257 -3.45 -6.84 -1.60
CA PHE A 257 -2.33 -6.18 -0.96
C PHE A 257 -1.89 -4.91 -1.67
N PHE A 258 -1.31 -4.01 -0.89
CA PHE A 258 -0.54 -2.87 -1.36
C PHE A 258 0.91 -3.03 -0.91
N VAL A 259 1.84 -2.99 -1.87
CA VAL A 259 3.28 -3.04 -1.62
C VAL A 259 3.91 -1.75 -2.14
N TYR A 260 4.53 -1.01 -1.23
CA TYR A 260 5.43 0.09 -1.56
C TYR A 260 6.88 -0.41 -1.50
N PHE A 261 7.48 -0.64 -2.66
CA PHE A 261 8.83 -1.15 -2.80
C PHE A 261 9.76 -0.03 -3.28
N ALA A 262 10.54 0.55 -2.38
CA ALA A 262 11.37 1.71 -2.67
C ALA A 262 12.85 1.41 -2.42
N THR A 263 13.63 1.20 -3.47
CA THR A 263 15.04 0.81 -3.32
C THR A 263 15.87 1.95 -2.76
N GLY A 264 16.93 1.61 -2.02
CA GLY A 264 17.99 2.57 -1.66
C GLY A 264 19.17 2.58 -2.65
N ALA A 265 19.34 1.50 -3.41
CA ALA A 265 20.37 1.43 -4.45
C ALA A 265 20.02 2.35 -5.64
N LEU A 266 21.07 2.76 -6.37
CA LEU A 266 21.14 3.84 -7.36
C LEU A 266 21.34 5.25 -6.75
N HIS A 267 21.00 5.44 -5.48
CA HIS A 267 21.48 6.58 -4.68
C HIS A 267 22.92 6.32 -4.19
N ALA A 268 23.61 7.38 -3.78
CA ALA A 268 24.88 7.28 -3.07
C ALA A 268 24.72 6.54 -1.71
N PRO A 269 25.75 5.80 -1.25
CA PRO A 269 26.97 5.43 -1.98
C PRO A 269 26.70 4.35 -3.06
N HIS A 270 27.42 4.42 -4.19
CA HIS A 270 27.27 3.49 -5.32
C HIS A 270 27.89 2.12 -5.03
N HIS A 271 27.16 1.32 -4.27
CA HIS A 271 27.52 -0.03 -3.87
C HIS A 271 26.91 -1.04 -4.84
N VAL A 272 27.72 -1.57 -5.74
CA VAL A 272 27.27 -2.46 -6.82
C VAL A 272 28.13 -3.74 -6.81
N PRO A 273 27.53 -4.95 -6.84
CA PRO A 273 28.30 -6.18 -6.95
C PRO A 273 29.15 -6.22 -8.21
N ARG A 274 30.34 -6.81 -8.11
CA ARG A 274 31.35 -6.81 -9.19
C ARG A 274 30.80 -7.36 -10.51
N GLU A 275 29.98 -8.38 -10.44
CA GLU A 275 29.34 -9.00 -11.61
C GLU A 275 28.45 -8.05 -12.43
N TYR A 276 27.91 -6.98 -11.83
CA TYR A 276 27.14 -5.97 -12.55
C TYR A 276 28.06 -4.87 -13.11
N ILE A 277 29.12 -4.51 -12.37
CA ILE A 277 30.15 -3.55 -12.83
C ILE A 277 30.83 -4.08 -14.10
N ASP A 278 31.25 -5.35 -14.09
CA ASP A 278 32.02 -5.93 -15.20
C ASP A 278 31.24 -5.96 -16.53
N ARG A 279 29.89 -5.98 -16.49
CA ARG A 279 29.03 -5.90 -17.69
C ARG A 279 29.15 -4.59 -18.44
N TYR A 280 29.55 -3.51 -17.75
CA TYR A 280 29.64 -2.16 -18.30
C TYR A 280 31.08 -1.67 -18.43
N LYS A 281 32.08 -2.54 -18.22
CA LYS A 281 33.50 -2.18 -18.39
C LYS A 281 33.75 -1.65 -19.81
N GLY A 282 34.29 -0.44 -19.91
CA GLY A 282 34.58 0.23 -21.18
C GLY A 282 33.39 0.88 -21.88
N LYS A 283 32.15 0.72 -21.37
CA LYS A 283 30.94 1.24 -22.04
C LYS A 283 30.70 2.74 -21.86
N PHE A 284 31.43 3.36 -20.94
CA PHE A 284 31.29 4.77 -20.60
C PHE A 284 32.60 5.55 -20.73
N ASP A 285 33.65 4.96 -21.32
CA ASP A 285 35.01 5.54 -21.39
C ASP A 285 35.05 6.82 -22.24
N GLN A 286 34.12 6.96 -23.18
CA GLN A 286 33.97 8.14 -24.06
C GLN A 286 33.37 9.37 -23.36
N GLY A 287 32.90 9.24 -22.12
CA GLY A 287 32.26 10.32 -21.38
C GLY A 287 30.77 10.51 -21.70
N TRP A 288 30.13 11.37 -20.91
CA TRP A 288 28.68 11.54 -20.90
C TRP A 288 28.14 12.32 -22.11
N ASP A 289 28.92 13.26 -22.68
CA ASP A 289 28.50 14.02 -23.87
C ASP A 289 28.35 13.10 -25.09
N ALA A 290 29.35 12.27 -25.37
CA ALA A 290 29.30 11.31 -26.48
C ALA A 290 28.20 10.26 -26.27
N LEU A 291 28.02 9.77 -25.03
CA LEU A 291 26.94 8.85 -24.70
C LEU A 291 25.55 9.46 -24.94
N ARG A 292 25.35 10.73 -24.59
CA ARG A 292 24.08 11.45 -24.82
C ARG A 292 23.76 11.56 -26.31
N ASP A 293 24.76 11.73 -27.16
CA ASP A 293 24.54 11.84 -28.62
C ASP A 293 24.20 10.46 -29.25
N GLU A 294 24.54 9.35 -28.59
CA GLU A 294 24.26 7.97 -29.05
C GLU A 294 22.89 7.43 -28.65
N THR A 295 22.27 7.97 -27.59
CA THR A 295 21.03 7.46 -26.98
C THR A 295 19.89 8.46 -27.05
#